data_AF-A0A353G777-F1
#
_entry.id   AF-A0A353G777-F1
#
_cell.length_a   1.000
_cell.length_b   1.000
_cell.length_c   1.000
_cell.angle_alpha   90.00
_cell.angle_beta   90.00
_cell.angle_gamma   90.00
#
_symmetry.space_group_name_H-M   'P 1'
#
loop_
_entity.id
_entity.type
_entity.pdbx_description
1 polymer ?
#
loop_
_entity_poly.entity_id
_entity_poly.type
_entity_poly.pdbx_seq_one_letter_code
_entity_poly.pdbx_strand_id
1 'polypeptide(L)' 'MRERQQLDDSIAGVKRLEQQMTDNIELIEMGEEEGDDSIVKEAEDNLKALKAESGRLQVEAMLSGEADGNDTYVEVHS' A
#
# COMPACT_ATOMS: atom_id res chain seq x y z
N MET A 1 -18.61 -12.78 -11.55
CA MET A 1 -17.52 -12.35 -12.45
C MET A 1 -16.91 -11.03 -11.99
N ARG A 2 -17.68 -9.97 -11.80
CA ARG A 2 -17.20 -8.65 -11.32
C ARG A 2 -16.54 -8.69 -9.93
N GLU A 3 -17.16 -9.38 -8.97
CA GLU A 3 -16.65 -9.52 -7.60
C GLU A 3 -15.35 -10.34 -7.53
N ARG A 4 -15.25 -11.40 -8.35
CA ARG A 4 -14.03 -12.20 -8.47
C ARG A 4 -12.87 -11.38 -9.04
N GLN A 5 -13.12 -10.59 -10.08
CA GLN A 5 -12.12 -9.70 -10.65
C GLN A 5 -11.64 -8.67 -9.63
N GLN A 6 -12.56 -8.08 -8.86
CA GLN A 6 -12.23 -7.10 -7.83
C GLN A 6 -11.36 -7.70 -6.71
N LEU A 7 -11.68 -8.93 -6.28
CA LEU A 7 -10.86 -9.65 -5.30
C LEU A 7 -9.48 -10.00 -5.86
N ASP A 8 -9.41 -10.48 -7.11
CA ASP A 8 -8.14 -10.80 -7.77
C ASP A 8 -7.26 -9.54 -7.93
N ASP A 9 -7.84 -8.40 -8.29
CA ASP A 9 -7.15 -7.12 -8.42
C ASP A 9 -6.60 -6.65 -7.06
N SER A 10 -7.40 -6.73 -5.99
CA SER A 10 -6.98 -6.40 -4.63
C SER A 10 -5.84 -7.30 -4.14
N ILE A 11 -5.94 -8.62 -4.35
CA ILE A 11 -4.90 -9.58 -3.98
C ILE A 11 -3.62 -9.32 -4.78
N ALA A 12 -3.74 -9.06 -6.08
CA ALA A 12 -2.60 -8.73 -6.94
C ALA A 12 -1.96 -7.39 -6.57
N GLY A 13 -2.74 -6.43 -6.06
CA GLY A 13 -2.24 -5.16 -5.53
C GLY A 13 -1.39 -5.37 -4.28
N VAL A 14 -1.88 -6.12 -3.30
CA VAL A 14 -1.14 -6.43 -2.07
C VAL A 14 0.17 -7.17 -2.36
N LYS A 15 0.14 -8.19 -3.21
CA LYS A 15 1.35 -8.94 -3.59
C LYS A 15 2.39 -8.07 -4.28
N ARG A 16 1.96 -7.11 -5.10
CA ARG A 16 2.86 -6.16 -5.77
C ARG A 16 3.53 -5.23 -4.76
N LEU A 17 2.78 -4.72 -3.78
CA LEU A 17 3.33 -3.92 -2.69
C LEU A 17 4.36 -4.71 -1.86
N GLU A 18 4.05 -5.96 -1.50
CA GLU A 18 4.98 -6.82 -0.77
C GLU A 18 6.28 -7.05 -1.55
N GLN A 19 6.18 -7.36 -2.84
CA GLN A 19 7.35 -7.56 -3.69
C GLN A 19 8.20 -6.29 -3.77
N GLN A 20 7.58 -5.15 -4.09
CA GLN A 20 8.29 -3.88 -4.19
C GLN A 20 8.93 -3.46 -2.87
N MET A 21 8.29 -3.75 -1.72
CA MET A 21 8.89 -3.50 -0.42
C MET A 21 10.16 -4.32 -0.22
N THR A 22 10.11 -5.62 -0.50
CA THR A 22 11.28 -6.52 -0.41
C THR A 22 12.39 -6.07 -1.36
N ASP A 23 12.07 -5.75 -2.61
CA ASP A 23 13.05 -5.31 -3.60
C ASP A 23 13.78 -4.03 -3.14
N ASN A 24 13.07 -3.08 -2.52
CA ASN A 24 13.70 -1.87 -2.00
C ASN A 24 14.54 -2.13 -0.73
N ILE A 25 14.16 -3.11 0.10
CA ILE A 25 14.97 -3.52 1.26
C ILE A 25 16.29 -4.14 0.78
N GLU A 26 16.23 -5.07 -0.19
CA GLU A 26 17.41 -5.67 -0.79
C GLU A 26 18.31 -4.62 -1.47
N LEU A 27 17.71 -3.61 -2.10
CA LEU A 27 18.44 -2.49 -2.72
C LEU A 27 19.17 -1.62 -1.68
N ILE A 28 18.56 -1.40 -0.51
CA ILE A 28 19.21 -0.72 0.63
C ILE A 28 20.39 -1.55 1.12
N GLU A 29 20.20 -2.85 1.34
CA GLU A 29 21.28 -3.74 1.81
C GLU A 29 22.47 -3.72 0.84
N MET A 30 22.22 -3.81 -0.46
CA MET A 30 23.27 -3.69 -1.48
C MET A 30 23.95 -2.31 -1.46
N GLY A 31 23.18 -1.22 -1.36
CA GLY A 31 23.73 0.13 -1.30
C GLY A 31 24.61 0.36 -0.06
N GLU A 32 24.22 -0.22 1.09
CA GLU A 32 25.03 -0.17 2.32
C GLU A 32 26.31 -1.00 2.21
N GLU A 33 26.26 -2.18 1.60
CA GLU A 33 27.44 -3.02 1.36
C GLU A 33 28.45 -2.36 0.40
N GLU A 34 27.96 -1.65 -0.61
CA GLU A 34 28.77 -0.93 -1.59
C GLU A 34 29.18 0.48 -1.14
N GLY A 35 28.57 1.00 -0.08
CA GLY A 35 28.80 2.36 0.42
C GLY A 35 28.24 3.46 -0.49
N ASP A 36 27.18 3.16 -1.24
CA ASP A 36 26.48 4.09 -2.12
C ASP A 36 25.22 4.67 -1.46
N ASP A 37 25.42 5.77 -0.74
CA ASP A 37 24.33 6.52 -0.08
C ASP A 37 23.26 7.02 -1.06
N SER A 38 23.56 7.14 -2.36
CA SER A 38 22.59 7.61 -3.34
C SER A 38 21.55 6.55 -3.66
N ILE A 39 21.97 5.28 -3.77
CA ILE A 39 21.10 4.12 -3.96
C ILE A 39 20.21 3.90 -2.73
N VAL A 40 20.82 3.97 -1.54
CA VAL A 40 20.08 3.85 -0.27
C VAL A 40 18.98 4.90 -0.19
N LYS A 41 19.29 6.16 -0.53
CA LYS A 41 18.32 7.25 -0.47
C LYS A 41 17.20 7.12 -1.49
N GLU A 42 17.49 6.65 -2.70
CA GLU A 42 16.47 6.37 -3.72
C GLU A 42 15.50 5.27 -3.25
N ALA A 43 16.04 4.19 -2.70
CA ALA A 43 15.24 3.09 -2.15
C ALA A 43 14.38 3.53 -0.95
N GLU A 44 14.91 4.38 -0.06
CA GLU A 44 14.13 4.98 1.04
C GLU A 44 12.96 5.84 0.53
N ASP A 45 13.20 6.65 -0.51
CA ASP A 45 12.17 7.51 -1.08
C ASP A 45 11.07 6.69 -1.78
N ASN A 46 11.46 5.59 -2.43
CA ASN A 46 10.51 4.61 -2.96
C ASN A 46 9.68 3.94 -1.86
N LEU A 47 10.29 3.55 -0.73
CA LEU A 47 9.57 2.99 0.43
C LEU A 47 8.59 4.01 1.04
N LYS A 48 8.94 5.30 1.09
CA LYS A 48 8.02 6.36 1.55
C LYS A 48 6.81 6.49 0.64
N ALA A 49 7.03 6.45 -0.68
CA ALA A 49 5.95 6.47 -1.65
C ALA A 49 5.05 5.23 -1.51
N LEU A 50 5.66 4.05 -1.35
CA LEU A 50 4.96 2.77 -1.17
C LEU A 50 4.08 2.77 0.09
N LYS A 51 4.56 3.38 1.18
CA LYS A 51 3.78 3.58 2.41
C LYS A 51 2.52 4.43 2.17
N ALA A 52 2.65 5.51 1.39
CA ALA A 52 1.51 6.36 1.06
C ALA A 52 0.46 5.61 0.21
N GLU A 53 0.92 4.83 -0.76
CA GLU A 53 0.06 3.99 -1.60
C GLU A 53 -0.67 2.91 -0.78
N SER A 54 0.05 2.21 0.10
CA SER A 54 -0.51 1.21 1.02
C SER A 54 -1.60 1.81 1.91
N GLY A 55 -1.38 3.02 2.43
CA GLY A 55 -2.40 3.74 3.22
C GLY A 55 -3.68 4.03 2.41
N ARG A 56 -3.55 4.41 1.13
CA ARG A 56 -4.69 4.63 0.25
C ARG A 56 -5.47 3.33 0.01
N LEU A 57 -4.78 2.24 -0.29
CA LEU A 57 -5.38 0.93 -0.52
C LEU A 57 -6.06 0.36 0.73
N GLN A 58 -5.49 0.62 1.91
CA GLN A 58 -6.12 0.26 3.18
C GLN A 58 -7.47 0.96 3.37
N VAL A 59 -7.53 2.27 3.08
CA VAL A 59 -8.78 3.04 3.15
C VAL A 59 -9.79 2.53 2.12
N GLU A 60 -9.37 2.24 0.90
CA GLU A 60 -10.25 1.63 -0.12
C GLU A 60 -10.79 0.27 0.31
N ALA A 61 -9.97 -0.56 0.95
CA ALA A 61 -10.42 -1.85 1.49
C ALA A 61 -11.46 -1.68 2.61
N MET A 62 -11.29 -0.66 3.47
CA MET A 62 -12.24 -0.32 4.54
C MET A 62 -13.54 0.29 4.00
N LEU A 63 -13.49 0.96 2.84
CA LEU A 63 -14.63 1.64 2.19
C LEU A 63 -15.24 0.81 1.03
N SER A 64 -15.29 -0.52 1.20
CA SER A 64 -15.76 -1.46 0.17
C SER A 64 -17.24 -1.87 0.32
N GLY A 65 -17.94 -1.34 1.32
CA GLY A 65 -19.35 -1.58 1.60
C GLY A 65 -20.30 -0.81 0.67
N GLU A 66 -21.49 -1.37 0.46
CA GLU A 66 -22.51 -0.82 -0.45
C GLU A 66 -22.96 0.60 -0.09
N ALA A 67 -22.87 0.97 1.19
CA ALA A 67 -23.30 2.27 1.72
C ALA A 67 -22.13 3.23 2.04
N ASP A 68 -20.87 2.85 1.81
CA ASP A 68 -19.70 3.66 2.22
C ASP A 68 -19.57 4.98 1.45
N GLY A 69 -20.25 5.10 0.31
CA GLY A 69 -20.35 6.35 -0.46
C GLY A 69 -21.45 7.30 -0.02
N ASN A 70 -22.29 6.93 0.96
CA ASN A 70 -23.42 7.74 1.40
C ASN A 70 -23.05 8.65 2.58
N ASP A 71 -23.66 9.84 2.65
CA ASP A 71 -23.63 10.65 3.86
C ASP A 71 -24.30 9.89 5.01
N THR A 72 -23.66 9.88 6.19
CA THR A 72 -24.15 9.13 7.35
C THR A 72 -24.63 10.05 8.48
N TYR A 73 -25.64 9.59 9.23
CA TYR A 73 -26.10 10.23 10.46
C TYR A 73 -25.54 9.49 11.67
N VAL A 74 -25.00 10.22 12.65
CA VAL A 74 -24.52 9.65 13.91
C VAL A 74 -25.38 10.18 15.05
N GLU A 75 -26.08 9.28 15.74
CA GLU A 75 -26.88 9.60 16.92
C GLU A 75 -26.22 9.02 18.17
N VAL A 76 -26.09 9.82 19.22
CA VAL A 76 -25.46 9.44 20.49
C VAL A 76 -26.50 9.50 21.61
N HIS A 77 -26.68 8.38 22.30
CA HIS A 77 -27.59 8.27 23.45
C HIS A 77 -26.80 8.15 24.76
N SER A 78 -27.35 8.73 25.83
CA SER A 78 -26.80 8.76 27.19
C SER A 78 -27.29 7.62 28.07
#